data_AF-A0A2G9U7P5-F1
#
_entry.id   AF-A0A2G9U7P5-F1
#
_cell.length_a   1.000
_cell.length_b   1.000
_cell.length_c   1.000
_cell.angle_alpha   90.00
_cell.angle_beta   90.00
_cell.angle_gamma   90.00
#
_symmetry.space_group_name_H-M   'P 1'
#
loop_
_entity.id
_entity.type
_entity.pdbx_description
1 polymer ?
#
loop_
_entity_poly.entity_id
_entity_poly.type
_entity_poly.pdbx_seq_one_letter_code
_entity_poly.pdbx_strand_id
1 'polypeptide(L)'
;MHGDMIMSKALLQKQRIMASQRRRKRWAYRDSYYPETIWQDGVPYEFDSSLSNISVASLTNAMRFWQENTCVTFRERSNETQYILYTSENSGCFSTVGKDNSQPIQPVNIGRGCQHVRVF
;
A
#
# COMPACT_ATOMS: atom_id res chain seq x y z
N MET A 1 16.96 -7.81 5.76
CA MET A 1 15.96 -7.45 4.74
C MET A 1 15.87 -5.93 4.72
N HIS A 2 16.08 -5.29 3.57
CA HIS A 2 16.14 -3.83 3.46
C HIS A 2 14.76 -3.25 3.17
N GLY A 3 14.33 -2.30 3.99
CA GLY A 3 13.26 -1.36 3.67
C GLY A 3 11.85 -1.76 4.09
N ASP A 4 10.98 -0.76 4.02
CA ASP A 4 9.54 -0.71 4.28
C ASP A 4 8.67 -1.23 3.11
N MET A 5 9.30 -1.67 2.02
CA MET A 5 8.62 -2.18 0.84
C MET A 5 8.72 -3.70 0.74
N ILE A 6 7.58 -4.38 0.77
CA ILE A 6 7.46 -5.82 0.48
C ILE A 6 7.25 -5.99 -1.01
N MET A 7 8.14 -6.75 -1.66
CA MET A 7 8.04 -6.98 -3.09
C MET A 7 7.40 -8.33 -3.37
N SER A 8 6.34 -8.34 -4.17
CA SER A 8 5.73 -9.58 -4.65
C SER A 8 6.75 -10.38 -5.48
N LYS A 9 6.55 -11.69 -5.60
CA LYS A 9 7.44 -12.56 -6.41
C LYS A 9 7.53 -12.07 -7.87
N ALA A 10 6.42 -11.61 -8.42
CA ALA A 10 6.36 -11.02 -9.76
C ALA A 10 7.23 -9.75 -9.87
N LEU A 11 7.17 -8.86 -8.87
CA LEU A 11 7.98 -7.65 -8.81
C LEU A 11 9.48 -7.96 -8.70
N LEU A 12 9.86 -8.90 -7.84
CA LEU A 12 11.24 -9.36 -7.69
C LEU A 12 11.83 -9.88 -9.01
N GLN A 13 11.07 -10.71 -9.73
CA GLN A 13 11.50 -11.25 -11.02
C GLN A 13 11.74 -10.13 -12.04
N LYS A 14 10.86 -9.13 -12.09
CA LYS A 14 11.04 -7.97 -12.98
C LYS A 14 12.22 -7.10 -12.59
N GLN A 15 12.42 -6.82 -11.31
CA GLN A 15 13.58 -6.03 -10.89
C GLN A 15 14.88 -6.68 -11.32
N ARG A 16 14.99 -8.02 -11.28
CA ARG A 16 16.17 -8.74 -11.79
C ARG A 16 16.36 -8.51 -13.30
N ILE A 17 15.29 -8.56 -14.08
CA ILE A 17 15.34 -8.33 -15.54
C ILE A 17 15.71 -6.87 -15.85
N MET A 18 15.16 -5.91 -15.11
CA MET A 18 15.40 -4.47 -15.31
C MET A 18 16.71 -3.96 -14.71
N ALA A 19 17.34 -4.71 -13.79
CA ALA A 19 18.58 -4.31 -13.14
C ALA A 19 19.77 -4.16 -14.10
N SER A 20 19.73 -4.84 -15.26
CA SER A 20 20.73 -4.70 -16.33
C SER A 20 20.56 -3.44 -17.18
N GLN A 21 19.43 -2.73 -17.05
CA GLN A 21 19.13 -1.52 -17.81
C GLN A 21 19.56 -0.26 -17.04
N ARG A 22 20.21 0.68 -17.73
CA ARG A 22 20.60 1.98 -17.16
C ARG A 22 19.34 2.72 -16.67
N ARG A 23 19.18 2.83 -15.34
CA ARG A 23 18.06 3.55 -14.67
C ARG A 23 17.90 4.96 -15.26
N ARG A 24 16.81 5.22 -16.01
CA ARG A 24 16.57 6.53 -16.63
C ARG A 24 15.79 7.53 -15.78
N LYS A 25 15.14 7.13 -14.68
CA LYS A 25 14.62 7.99 -13.58
C LYS A 25 13.84 7.13 -12.57
N ARG A 26 13.55 7.65 -11.38
CA ARG A 26 12.55 7.06 -10.46
C ARG A 26 11.17 7.28 -11.08
N TRP A 27 10.47 6.20 -11.41
CA TRP A 27 9.20 6.18 -12.15
C TRP A 27 8.11 5.55 -11.28
N ALA A 28 6.86 5.99 -11.44
CA ALA A 28 5.69 5.46 -10.74
C ALA A 28 5.40 4.01 -11.17
N TYR A 29 5.36 3.05 -10.25
CA TYR A 29 5.27 1.62 -10.56
C TYR A 29 4.29 1.28 -11.69
N ARG A 30 4.82 0.76 -12.82
CA ARG A 30 4.04 0.13 -13.89
C ARG A 30 4.77 -1.14 -14.31
N ASP A 31 4.16 -2.29 -14.05
CA ASP A 31 4.68 -3.58 -14.50
C ASP A 31 3.98 -4.03 -15.79
N SER A 32 4.15 -5.31 -16.18
CA SER A 32 3.51 -5.87 -17.38
C SER A 32 2.07 -6.24 -17.14
N TYR A 33 1.66 -6.29 -15.87
CA TYR A 33 0.28 -6.56 -15.46
C TYR A 33 -0.50 -5.26 -15.34
N TYR A 34 0.14 -4.09 -15.49
CA TYR A 34 -0.56 -2.82 -15.57
C TYR A 34 -1.65 -2.87 -16.67
N PRO A 35 -2.91 -2.46 -16.39
CA PRO A 35 -3.37 -1.73 -15.20
C PRO A 35 -3.95 -2.59 -14.06
N GLU A 36 -3.80 -3.91 -14.07
CA GLU A 36 -4.34 -4.81 -13.02
C GLU A 36 -3.68 -4.63 -11.65
N THR A 37 -2.46 -4.07 -11.62
CA THR A 37 -1.65 -3.82 -10.41
C THR A 37 -1.81 -2.42 -9.83
N ILE A 38 -2.85 -1.71 -10.26
CA ILE A 38 -3.32 -0.46 -9.65
C ILE A 38 -4.78 -0.60 -9.18
N TRP A 39 -5.16 0.20 -8.18
CA TRP A 39 -6.55 0.32 -7.75
C TRP A 39 -7.28 1.28 -8.69
N GLN A 40 -8.19 0.74 -9.51
CA GLN A 40 -8.87 1.51 -10.57
C GLN A 40 -10.11 2.24 -10.05
N ASP A 41 -10.91 1.59 -9.21
CA ASP A 41 -12.20 2.11 -8.74
C ASP A 41 -12.15 2.46 -7.25
N GLY A 42 -11.09 3.15 -6.84
CA GLY A 42 -10.81 3.43 -5.43
C GLY A 42 -10.24 2.24 -4.68
N VAL A 43 -9.78 2.52 -3.46
CA VAL A 43 -9.09 1.58 -2.58
C VAL A 43 -10.05 1.13 -1.48
N PRO A 44 -10.62 -0.08 -1.56
CA PRO A 44 -11.36 -0.65 -0.45
C PRO A 44 -10.40 -0.95 0.71
N TYR A 45 -10.78 -0.57 1.93
CA TYR A 45 -9.97 -0.80 3.12
C TYR A 45 -10.78 -1.25 4.33
N GLU A 46 -10.07 -1.86 5.28
CA GLU A 46 -10.57 -2.27 6.57
C GLU A 46 -9.53 -1.96 7.66
N PHE A 47 -9.99 -1.65 8.87
CA PHE A 47 -9.12 -1.46 10.04
C PHE A 47 -9.16 -2.71 10.90
N ASP A 48 -8.01 -3.34 11.07
CA ASP A 48 -7.87 -4.45 12.01
C ASP A 48 -8.00 -3.96 13.46
N SER A 49 -8.56 -4.82 14.32
CA SER A 49 -8.74 -4.54 15.75
C SER A 49 -7.45 -4.30 16.53
N SER A 50 -6.29 -4.70 16.00
CA SER A 50 -4.99 -4.41 16.60
C SER A 50 -4.62 -2.93 16.59
N LEU A 51 -5.24 -2.12 15.71
CA LEU A 51 -4.91 -0.70 15.57
C LEU A 51 -5.38 0.12 16.78
N SER A 52 -4.48 0.98 17.28
CA SER A 52 -4.86 1.98 18.28
C SER A 52 -5.74 3.09 17.67
N ASN A 53 -6.54 3.77 18.51
CA ASN A 53 -7.31 4.95 18.09
C ASN A 53 -6.43 6.04 17.44
N ILE A 54 -5.18 6.18 17.90
CA ILE A 54 -4.22 7.13 17.31
C ILE A 54 -3.85 6.69 15.89
N SER A 55 -3.58 5.39 15.68
CA SER A 55 -3.28 4.84 14.36
C SER A 55 -4.45 5.03 13.40
N VAL A 56 -5.68 4.75 13.83
CA VAL A 56 -6.91 4.95 13.04
C VAL A 56 -7.09 6.42 12.68
N ALA A 57 -6.91 7.35 13.62
CA ALA A 57 -7.00 8.79 13.37
C ALA A 57 -5.93 9.26 12.36
N SER A 58 -4.68 8.81 12.52
CA SER A 58 -3.60 9.12 11.58
C SER A 58 -3.86 8.57 10.18
N LEU A 59 -4.32 7.32 10.06
CA LEU A 59 -4.69 6.71 8.79
C LEU A 59 -5.84 7.47 8.11
N THR A 60 -6.88 7.82 8.87
CA THR A 60 -8.03 8.58 8.36
C THR A 60 -7.61 9.95 7.83
N ASN A 61 -6.73 10.66 8.55
CA ASN A 61 -6.20 11.94 8.10
C ASN A 61 -5.31 11.81 6.85
N ALA A 62 -4.50 10.75 6.76
CA ALA A 62 -3.68 10.48 5.59
C ALA A 62 -4.55 10.16 4.35
N MET A 63 -5.58 9.34 4.50
CA MET A 63 -6.54 9.03 3.42
C MET A 63 -7.28 10.29 2.94
N ARG A 64 -7.73 11.14 3.87
CA ARG A 64 -8.34 12.43 3.54
C ARG A 64 -7.39 13.32 2.74
N PHE A 65 -6.14 13.46 3.18
CA PHE A 65 -5.15 14.26 2.46
C PHE A 65 -4.97 13.79 1.02
N TRP A 66 -4.85 12.47 0.79
CA TRP A 66 -4.75 11.92 -0.56
C TRP A 66 -5.99 12.21 -1.42
N GLN A 67 -7.19 12.06 -0.84
CA GLN A 67 -8.45 12.36 -1.53
C GLN A 67 -8.62 13.84 -1.88
N GLU A 68 -8.12 14.76 -1.06
CA GLU A 68 -8.20 16.20 -1.31
C GLU A 68 -7.20 16.66 -2.38
N ASN A 69 -6.09 15.94 -2.55
CA ASN A 69 -4.98 16.37 -3.40
C ASN A 69 -4.79 15.52 -4.67
N THR A 70 -5.53 14.42 -4.82
CA THR A 70 -5.46 13.51 -5.96
C THR A 70 -6.83 12.94 -6.32
N CYS A 71 -6.92 12.20 -7.42
CA CYS A 71 -8.13 11.46 -7.76
C CYS A 71 -8.27 10.10 -7.04
N VAL A 72 -7.36 9.74 -6.14
CA VAL A 72 -7.43 8.49 -5.37
C VAL A 72 -8.55 8.59 -4.34
N THR A 73 -9.43 7.60 -4.30
CA THR A 73 -10.50 7.49 -3.31
C THR A 73 -10.27 6.28 -2.41
N PHE A 74 -10.60 6.41 -1.12
CA PHE A 74 -10.64 5.32 -0.17
C PHE A 74 -12.09 5.06 0.23
N ARG A 75 -12.47 3.78 0.34
CA ARG A 75 -13.82 3.39 0.77
C ARG A 75 -13.73 2.27 1.79
N GLU A 76 -14.56 2.33 2.80
CA GLU A 76 -14.72 1.19 3.71
C GLU A 76 -15.19 -0.01 2.90
N ARG A 77 -14.54 -1.14 3.14
CA ARG A 77 -14.85 -2.39 2.45
C ARG A 77 -16.27 -2.81 2.77
N SER A 78 -16.97 -3.31 1.75
CA SER A 78 -18.30 -3.91 1.87
C SER A 78 -18.27 -5.40 1.52
N ASN A 79 -18.06 -5.73 0.25
CA ASN A 79 -18.05 -7.10 -0.27
C ASN A 79 -16.84 -7.38 -1.18
N GLU A 80 -15.90 -6.44 -1.30
CA GLU A 80 -14.74 -6.59 -2.13
C GLU A 80 -13.87 -7.75 -1.66
N THR A 81 -13.48 -8.61 -2.60
CA THR A 81 -12.59 -9.75 -2.34
C THR A 81 -11.15 -9.30 -2.14
N GLN A 82 -10.74 -8.24 -2.85
CA GLN A 82 -9.41 -7.64 -2.75
C GLN A 82 -9.49 -6.28 -2.08
N TYR A 83 -8.74 -6.09 -1.00
CA TYR A 83 -8.75 -4.86 -0.22
C TYR A 83 -7.50 -4.72 0.63
N ILE A 84 -7.28 -3.51 1.16
CA ILE A 84 -6.21 -3.23 2.11
C ILE A 84 -6.71 -3.49 3.53
N LEU A 85 -5.97 -4.30 4.29
CA LEU A 85 -6.14 -4.41 5.73
C LEU A 85 -5.05 -3.59 6.42
N TYR A 86 -5.43 -2.48 7.05
CA TYR A 86 -4.50 -1.77 7.92
C TYR A 86 -4.41 -2.51 9.26
N THR A 87 -3.19 -2.82 9.70
CA THR A 87 -2.95 -3.63 10.91
C THR A 87 -1.74 -3.13 11.68
N SER A 88 -1.64 -3.44 12.97
CA SER A 88 -0.44 -3.25 13.77
C SER A 88 0.00 -4.52 14.50
N GLU A 89 -0.37 -5.68 13.97
CA GLU A 89 0.06 -6.99 14.51
C GLU A 89 1.57 -7.18 14.50
N ASN A 90 2.26 -6.59 13.52
CA ASN A 90 3.71 -6.72 13.37
C ASN A 90 4.44 -5.42 13.72
N SER A 91 5.74 -5.52 13.99
CA SER A 91 6.60 -4.36 14.22
C SER A 91 7.05 -3.71 12.91
N GLY A 92 7.21 -2.39 12.92
CA GLY A 92 7.68 -1.61 11.77
C GLY A 92 6.57 -1.10 10.86
N CYS A 93 6.97 -0.33 9.85
CA CYS A 93 6.07 0.29 8.88
C CYS A 93 6.35 -0.33 7.52
N PHE A 94 5.40 -1.05 6.94
CA PHE A 94 5.62 -1.69 5.65
C PHE A 94 4.34 -1.99 4.88
N SER A 95 4.49 -2.12 3.56
CA SER A 95 3.41 -2.51 2.65
C SER A 95 3.97 -3.12 1.37
N THR A 96 3.14 -3.79 0.60
CA THR A 96 3.46 -4.12 -0.80
C THR A 96 3.30 -2.90 -1.71
N VAL A 97 3.93 -2.94 -2.88
CA VAL A 97 3.86 -1.86 -3.87
C VAL A 97 2.73 -2.12 -4.87
N GLY A 98 1.79 -1.18 -4.99
CA GLY A 98 0.63 -1.29 -5.88
C GLY A 98 -0.46 -2.21 -5.34
N LYS A 99 -1.39 -2.61 -6.21
CA LYS A 99 -2.39 -3.64 -5.92
C LYS A 99 -1.75 -5.02 -6.09
N ASP A 100 -1.67 -5.78 -5.01
CA ASP A 100 -1.11 -7.13 -5.00
C ASP A 100 -2.18 -8.18 -5.27
N ASN A 101 -2.24 -8.66 -6.52
CA ASN A 101 -3.19 -9.69 -6.92
C ASN A 101 -2.83 -11.11 -6.46
N SER A 102 -1.72 -11.29 -5.73
CA SER A 102 -1.34 -12.61 -5.22
C SER A 102 -2.09 -13.02 -3.95
N GLN A 103 -2.79 -12.08 -3.30
CA GLN A 103 -3.57 -12.34 -2.09
C GLN A 103 -4.84 -11.47 -2.06
N PRO A 104 -5.95 -11.98 -1.49
CA PRO A 104 -7.18 -11.22 -1.34
C PRO A 104 -7.02 -10.09 -0.30
N ILE A 105 -6.33 -10.36 0.80
CA ILE A 105 -6.10 -9.37 1.86
C ILE A 105 -4.69 -8.84 1.71
N GLN A 106 -4.55 -7.54 1.44
CA GLN A 106 -3.25 -6.88 1.33
C GLN A 106 -2.95 -6.11 2.62
N PRO A 107 -2.06 -6.61 3.50
CA PRO A 107 -1.76 -5.92 4.75
C PRO A 107 -0.90 -4.67 4.52
N VAL A 108 -1.29 -3.59 5.19
CA VAL A 108 -0.45 -2.40 5.41
C VAL A 108 -0.19 -2.28 6.90
N ASN A 109 1.04 -2.54 7.32
CA ASN A 109 1.39 -2.61 8.73
C ASN A 109 1.83 -1.24 9.25
N ILE A 110 1.11 -0.73 10.25
CA ILE A 110 1.36 0.52 10.97
C ILE A 110 1.72 0.18 12.42
N GLY A 111 2.91 -0.41 12.59
CA GLY A 111 3.41 -0.76 13.91
C GLY A 111 3.66 0.44 14.83
N ARG A 112 4.09 0.17 16.06
CA ARG A 112 4.43 1.23 17.03
C ARG A 112 5.48 2.19 16.46
N GLY A 113 5.16 3.49 16.45
CA GLY A 113 6.02 4.54 15.91
C GLY A 113 5.74 4.90 14.45
N CYS A 114 4.81 4.22 13.78
CA CYS A 114 4.41 4.50 12.39
C CYS A 114 3.21 5.44 12.28
N GLN A 115 2.54 5.76 13.39
CA GLN A 115 1.30 6.54 13.44
C GLN A 115 1.47 8.06 13.21
N HIS A 116 2.41 8.45 12.35
CA HIS A 116 2.66 9.85 11.98
C HIS A 116 2.12 10.15 10.60
N VAL A 117 1.32 11.20 10.48
CA VAL A 117 0.92 11.74 9.17
C VAL A 117 2.02 12.69 8.72
N ARG A 118 2.74 12.32 7.65
CA ARG A 118 3.68 13.23 6.98
C ARG A 118 2.98 13.87 5.79
N VAL A 119 2.65 15.14 5.96
CA VAL A 119 2.27 16.06 4.89
C VAL A 119 3.38 17.10 4.87
N PHE A 120 3.99 17.32 3.70
CA PHE A 120 5.17 18.17 3.44
C PHE A 120 6.54 17.55 3.74
#